data_AF-A0A524MMG6-F1
#
_entry.id   AF-A0A524MMG6-F1
#
_cell.length_a   1.000
_cell.length_b   1.000
_cell.length_c   1.000
_cell.angle_alpha   90.00
_cell.angle_beta   90.00
_cell.angle_gamma   90.00
#
_symmetry.space_group_name_H-M   'P 1'
#
loop_
_entity.id
_entity.type
_entity.pdbx_description
1 polymer ?
#
loop_
_entity_poly.entity_id
_entity_poly.type
_entity_poly.pdbx_seq_one_letter_code
_entity_poly.pdbx_strand_id
1 'polypeptide(L)'
;MNDGERTNYVYEFTYSSAPGLREIFQCKYVSPIEALNRFKKILSLTEAPFDFKILVSDETMGEESSFQVKGGSIAEMFAKFKVFLETSTGCIFDEIVDEIPESGFNETKLESMSNYDKMQVIIYASFKHGKFSSLDVAEIYEDSFNENLPKSTASTYLARMWDNGKGHLERYGNRSGYTYRLKTEVKEVLRETERAEELLAAIQMRVRE
;
A
#
# COMPACT_ATOMS: atom_id res chain seq x y z
N MET A 1 13.82 -4.75 20.40
CA MET A 1 14.38 -3.39 20.50
C MET A 1 14.83 -3.05 19.10
N ASN A 2 14.03 -2.27 18.37
CA ASN A 2 14.34 -1.89 17.00
C ASN A 2 14.96 -0.50 17.10
N ASP A 3 16.28 -0.41 16.94
CA ASP A 3 17.01 0.84 16.77
C ASP A 3 16.45 1.50 15.49
N GLY A 4 15.39 2.28 15.67
CA GLY A 4 14.88 3.15 14.63
C GLY A 4 15.95 4.19 14.37
N GLU A 5 16.45 4.23 13.13
CA GLU A 5 17.34 5.27 12.62
C GLU A 5 16.78 6.65 13.00
N ARG A 6 17.28 7.21 14.11
CA ARG A 6 17.00 8.59 14.50
C ARG A 6 17.74 9.46 13.51
N THR A 7 17.02 9.91 12.49
CA THR A 7 17.52 10.91 11.55
C THR A 7 17.54 12.29 12.23
N ASN A 8 18.42 13.20 11.82
CA ASN A 8 18.50 14.56 12.35
C ASN A 8 17.58 15.55 11.62
N TYR A 9 16.63 15.01 10.84
CA TYR A 9 15.68 15.81 10.08
C TYR A 9 14.48 16.24 10.93
N VAL A 10 14.14 17.52 10.83
CA VAL A 10 12.92 18.11 11.35
C VAL A 10 12.06 18.54 10.17
N TYR A 11 10.83 18.02 10.13
CA TYR A 11 9.84 18.34 9.11
C TYR A 11 8.75 19.19 9.72
N GLU A 12 8.53 20.38 9.18
CA GLU A 12 7.41 21.24 9.56
C GLU A 12 6.45 21.37 8.40
N PHE A 13 5.21 20.99 8.65
CA PHE A 13 4.11 20.96 7.69
C PHE A 13 3.11 22.06 8.06
N THR A 14 3.09 23.16 7.32
CA THR A 14 2.16 24.27 7.53
C THR A 14 1.06 24.25 6.48
N TYR A 15 -0.20 24.31 6.90
CA TYR A 15 -1.33 24.14 6.00
C TYR A 15 -2.60 24.86 6.46
N SER A 16 -3.52 25.16 5.54
CA SER A 16 -4.65 26.09 5.81
C SER A 16 -6.02 25.39 5.81
N SER A 17 -6.40 24.75 6.92
CA SER A 17 -7.64 23.94 7.00
C SER A 17 -8.96 24.67 6.78
N ALA A 18 -8.99 26.00 6.92
CA ALA A 18 -10.16 26.83 6.68
C ALA A 18 -9.72 28.27 6.36
N PRO A 19 -10.58 29.10 5.71
CA PRO A 19 -10.25 30.50 5.44
C PRO A 19 -9.88 31.25 6.72
N GLY A 20 -8.59 31.59 6.86
CA GLY A 20 -8.03 32.30 8.03
C GLY A 20 -7.42 31.41 9.13
N LEU A 21 -7.52 30.08 9.04
CA LEU A 21 -6.93 29.13 9.98
C LEU A 21 -5.72 28.44 9.36
N ARG A 22 -4.55 28.58 10.02
CA ARG A 22 -3.30 27.90 9.66
C ARG A 22 -2.95 26.90 10.75
N GLU A 23 -2.79 25.65 10.37
CA GLU A 23 -2.28 24.58 11.22
C GLU A 23 -0.80 24.32 10.90
N ILE A 24 -0.04 23.98 11.93
CA ILE A 24 1.37 23.64 11.82
C ILE A 24 1.54 22.28 12.49
N PHE A 25 2.04 21.31 11.73
CA PHE A 25 2.35 19.97 12.21
C PHE A 25 3.85 19.73 12.08
N GLN A 26 4.51 19.41 13.19
CA GLN A 26 5.95 19.21 13.20
C GLN A 26 6.29 17.75 13.53
N CYS A 27 7.12 17.13 12.70
CA CYS A 27 7.72 15.83 12.96
C CYS A 27 9.22 16.00 13.18
N LYS A 28 9.71 15.55 14.33
CA LYS A 28 11.15 15.58 14.66
C LYS A 28 11.69 14.17 14.67
N TYR A 29 12.93 14.01 14.20
CA TYR A 29 13.68 12.76 14.26
C TYR A 29 13.02 11.58 13.55
N VAL A 30 12.37 11.85 12.42
CA VAL A 30 11.67 10.83 11.62
C VAL A 30 12.38 10.62 10.29
N SER A 31 12.45 9.38 9.82
CA SER A 31 13.03 9.09 8.51
C SER A 31 12.23 9.77 7.39
N PRO A 32 12.85 10.04 6.23
CA PRO A 32 12.18 10.65 5.08
C PRO A 32 10.93 9.86 4.63
N ILE A 33 10.97 8.52 4.74
CA ILE A 33 9.84 7.63 4.45
C ILE A 33 8.69 7.83 5.45
N GLU A 34 9.01 7.92 6.74
CA GLU A 34 8.01 8.16 7.79
C GLU A 34 7.40 9.57 7.65
N ALA A 35 8.21 10.58 7.31
CA ALA A 35 7.73 11.93 7.01
C ALA A 35 6.75 11.95 5.83
N LEU A 36 7.06 11.22 4.76
CA LEU A 36 6.21 11.06 3.58
C LEU A 36 4.87 10.38 3.93
N ASN A 37 4.89 9.31 4.71
CA ASN A 37 3.66 8.62 5.16
C ASN A 37 2.77 9.51 6.03
N ARG A 38 3.37 10.29 6.93
CA ARG A 38 2.63 11.26 7.77
C ARG A 38 2.01 12.36 6.92
N PHE A 39 2.73 12.85 5.92
CA PHE A 39 2.21 13.82 4.97
C PHE A 39 0.98 13.27 4.22
N LYS A 40 1.03 12.01 3.73
CA LYS A 40 -0.12 11.34 3.11
C LYS A 40 -1.34 11.30 4.02
N LYS A 41 -1.11 11.01 5.31
CA LYS A 41 -2.16 10.94 6.32
C LYS A 41 -2.78 12.31 6.60
N ILE A 42 -1.98 13.37 6.67
CA ILE A 42 -2.46 14.74 6.84
C ILE A 42 -3.34 15.13 5.64
N LEU A 43 -2.85 14.91 4.41
CA LEU A 43 -3.62 15.21 3.19
C LEU A 43 -4.96 14.44 3.12
N SER A 44 -5.00 13.22 3.65
CA SER A 44 -6.23 12.39 3.69
C SER A 44 -7.26 12.87 4.71
N LEU A 45 -6.85 13.67 5.70
CA LEU A 45 -7.73 14.21 6.75
C LEU A 45 -8.30 15.58 6.39
N THR A 46 -7.86 16.18 5.28
CA THR A 46 -8.20 17.54 4.88
C THR A 46 -9.18 17.51 3.70
N GLU A 47 -10.32 18.20 3.80
CA GLU A 47 -11.42 18.14 2.83
C GLU A 47 -11.12 18.83 1.48
N ALA A 48 -10.11 19.69 1.39
CA ALA A 48 -9.67 20.28 0.13
C ALA A 48 -8.18 20.66 0.19
N PRO A 49 -7.41 20.47 -0.90
CA PRO A 49 -6.01 20.90 -0.94
C PRO A 49 -5.89 22.42 -0.89
N PHE A 50 -5.33 22.94 0.19
CA PHE A 50 -4.94 24.34 0.37
C PHE A 50 -3.42 24.51 0.20
N ASP A 51 -2.96 25.77 0.22
CA ASP A 51 -1.53 26.09 0.26
C ASP A 51 -0.84 25.33 1.40
N PHE A 52 0.20 24.57 1.03
CA PHE A 52 0.99 23.79 1.94
C PHE A 52 2.44 24.28 1.88
N LYS A 53 3.07 24.50 3.04
CA LYS A 53 4.49 24.78 3.14
C LYS A 53 5.14 23.70 3.98
N ILE A 54 6.18 23.10 3.42
CA ILE A 54 6.99 22.08 4.07
C ILE A 54 8.37 22.68 4.30
N LEU A 55 8.90 22.53 5.51
CA LEU A 55 10.25 22.93 5.86
C LEU A 55 10.98 21.71 6.39
N VAL A 56 12.15 21.44 5.81
CA VAL A 56 13.05 20.36 6.18
C VAL A 56 14.32 20.99 6.68
N SER A 57 14.59 20.84 7.97
CA SER A 57 15.84 21.30 8.58
C SER A 57 16.66 20.07 8.92
N ASP A 58 17.92 20.07 8.47
CA ASP A 58 18.93 19.11 8.92
C ASP A 58 19.69 19.69 10.11
N GLU A 59 19.48 19.14 11.31
CA GLU A 59 20.15 19.65 12.53
C GLU A 59 21.67 19.41 12.53
N THR A 60 22.18 18.52 11.67
CA THR A 60 23.63 18.22 11.60
C THR A 60 24.42 19.18 10.71
N MET A 61 23.84 19.65 9.60
CA MET A 61 24.46 20.57 8.65
C MET A 61 23.97 22.01 8.81
N GLY A 62 22.88 22.23 9.57
CA GLY A 62 22.25 23.54 9.74
C GLY A 62 21.58 24.05 8.46
N GLU A 63 21.33 23.16 7.49
CA GLU A 63 20.70 23.48 6.22
C GLU A 63 19.19 23.37 6.33
N GLU A 64 18.49 24.43 5.90
CA GLU A 64 17.04 24.49 5.89
C GLU A 64 16.55 24.56 4.44
N SER A 65 15.82 23.53 4.01
CA SER A 65 15.15 23.50 2.72
C SER A 65 13.65 23.75 2.94
N SER A 66 13.06 24.67 2.19
CA SER A 66 11.61 24.89 2.25
C SER A 66 10.95 24.71 0.89
N PHE A 67 9.79 24.07 0.91
CA PHE A 67 9.01 23.74 -0.27
C PHE A 67 7.57 24.20 -0.07
N GLN A 68 7.09 25.09 -0.93
CA GLN A 68 5.70 25.56 -0.89
C GLN A 68 4.93 25.06 -2.11
N VAL A 69 3.81 24.38 -1.87
CA VAL A 69 2.87 23.97 -2.91
C VAL A 69 1.61 24.80 -2.80
N LYS A 70 1.25 25.47 -3.89
CA LYS A 70 0.04 26.29 -3.99
C LYS A 70 -0.97 25.58 -4.89
N GLY A 71 -2.00 24.98 -4.28
CA GLY A 71 -3.04 24.24 -5.01
C GLY A 71 -2.52 23.03 -5.81
N GLY A 72 -3.46 22.22 -6.31
CA GLY A 72 -3.18 20.99 -7.05
C GLY A 72 -3.84 19.76 -6.40
N SER A 73 -3.81 18.62 -7.10
CA SER A 73 -4.31 17.35 -6.55
C SER A 73 -3.41 16.84 -5.43
N ILE A 74 -3.98 16.07 -4.48
CA ILE A 74 -3.24 15.37 -3.40
C ILE A 74 -2.07 14.57 -3.98
N ALA A 75 -2.29 13.90 -5.12
CA ALA A 75 -1.27 13.10 -5.79
C ALA A 75 -0.10 13.96 -6.29
N GLU A 76 -0.38 15.14 -6.86
CA GLU A 76 0.67 16.06 -7.34
C GLU A 76 1.49 16.63 -6.20
N MET A 77 0.85 16.99 -5.08
CA MET A 77 1.57 17.46 -3.89
C MET A 77 2.49 16.38 -3.33
N PHE A 78 2.01 15.14 -3.33
CA PHE A 78 2.77 14.00 -2.84
C PHE A 78 3.98 13.70 -3.72
N ALA A 79 3.80 13.68 -5.04
CA ALA A 79 4.88 13.48 -6.00
C ALA A 79 5.95 14.57 -5.88
N LYS A 80 5.54 15.84 -5.75
CA LYS A 80 6.48 16.96 -5.57
C LYS A 80 7.23 16.88 -4.24
N PHE A 81 6.55 16.48 -3.17
CA PHE A 81 7.22 16.31 -1.87
C PHE A 81 8.23 15.17 -1.89
N LYS A 82 7.91 14.06 -2.56
CA LYS A 82 8.83 12.94 -2.78
C LYS A 82 10.13 13.42 -3.45
N VAL A 83 10.01 14.09 -4.60
CA VAL A 83 11.17 14.62 -5.35
C VAL A 83 11.99 15.61 -4.50
N PHE A 84 11.30 16.43 -3.71
CA PHE A 84 11.95 17.36 -2.78
C PHE A 84 12.76 16.62 -1.71
N LEU A 85 12.20 15.56 -1.10
CA LEU A 85 12.95 14.74 -0.14
C LEU A 85 14.14 14.05 -0.79
N GLU A 86 13.98 13.50 -2.00
CA GLU A 86 15.07 12.88 -2.76
C GLU A 86 16.24 13.85 -2.97
N THR A 87 15.91 15.11 -3.29
CA THR A 87 16.90 16.16 -3.54
C THR A 87 17.55 16.65 -2.25
N SER A 88 16.75 16.86 -1.18
CA SER A 88 17.23 17.46 0.07
C SER A 88 17.92 16.47 1.00
N THR A 89 17.54 15.19 0.99
CA THR A 89 18.11 14.19 1.91
C THR A 89 18.99 13.16 1.19
N GLY A 90 19.08 13.21 -0.15
CA GLY A 90 19.82 12.23 -0.95
C GLY A 90 19.26 10.81 -0.86
N CYS A 91 18.08 10.63 -0.27
CA CYS A 91 17.42 9.35 -0.17
C CYS A 91 16.76 9.02 -1.50
N ILE A 92 17.08 7.87 -2.08
CA ILE A 92 16.39 7.38 -3.27
C ILE A 92 15.11 6.71 -2.80
N PHE A 93 13.96 7.28 -3.14
CA PHE A 93 12.69 6.61 -2.89
C PHE A 93 12.39 5.77 -4.12
N ASP A 94 12.58 4.45 -3.97
CA ASP A 94 12.13 3.48 -4.97
C ASP A 94 10.70 3.84 -5.39
N GLU A 95 10.48 3.85 -6.70
CA GLU A 95 9.30 4.42 -7.32
C GLU A 95 8.05 3.67 -6.80
N ILE A 96 7.45 4.18 -5.73
CA ILE A 96 6.02 3.96 -5.49
C ILE A 96 5.34 4.82 -6.54
N VAL A 97 5.30 4.25 -7.74
CA VAL A 97 4.48 4.64 -8.86
C VAL A 97 3.03 4.58 -8.37
N ASP A 98 2.60 5.65 -7.73
CA ASP A 98 1.22 6.12 -7.79
C ASP A 98 1.13 6.92 -9.11
N GLU A 99 1.52 6.30 -10.23
CA GLU A 99 0.81 6.60 -11.47
C GLU A 99 -0.62 6.19 -11.17
N ILE A 100 -1.53 7.14 -11.30
CA ILE A 100 -2.89 6.80 -11.67
C ILE A 100 -2.76 6.23 -13.08
N PRO A 101 -2.87 4.92 -13.33
CA PRO A 101 -3.10 4.46 -14.68
C PRO A 101 -4.62 4.54 -14.82
N GLU A 102 -5.12 5.67 -15.30
CA GLU A 102 -6.28 5.57 -16.17
C GLU A 102 -5.86 4.61 -17.30
N SER A 103 -6.38 3.37 -17.24
CA SER A 103 -6.25 2.34 -18.26
C SER A 103 -4.81 1.87 -18.58
N GLY A 104 -4.32 0.87 -17.83
CA GLY A 104 -3.22 0.02 -18.33
C GLY A 104 -2.54 -0.84 -17.27
N PHE A 105 -2.86 -2.13 -17.24
CA PHE A 105 -2.09 -3.14 -16.50
C PHE A 105 -0.69 -3.29 -17.12
N ASN A 106 0.34 -2.96 -16.37
CA ASN A 106 1.73 -3.22 -16.74
C ASN A 106 2.13 -4.65 -16.34
N GLU A 107 2.37 -5.47 -17.36
CA GLU A 107 2.82 -6.88 -17.32
C GLU A 107 4.00 -7.12 -16.36
N THR A 108 4.89 -6.13 -16.27
CA THR A 108 6.08 -6.11 -15.40
C THR A 108 5.76 -6.26 -13.91
N LYS A 109 4.58 -5.79 -13.46
CA LYS A 109 4.16 -5.89 -12.06
C LYS A 109 3.71 -7.31 -11.70
N LEU A 110 3.12 -8.04 -12.65
CA LEU A 110 2.67 -9.41 -12.45
C LEU A 110 3.84 -10.39 -12.38
N GLU A 111 4.84 -10.21 -13.24
CA GLU A 111 6.05 -11.02 -13.25
C GLU A 111 6.93 -10.76 -12.01
N SER A 112 6.87 -9.55 -11.45
CA SER A 112 7.59 -9.19 -10.21
C SER A 112 6.84 -9.60 -8.93
N MET A 113 5.55 -9.97 -9.01
CA MET A 113 4.77 -10.39 -7.85
C MET A 113 5.21 -11.78 -7.37
N SER A 114 5.50 -11.88 -6.07
CA SER A 114 5.79 -13.16 -5.43
C SER A 114 4.57 -14.08 -5.46
N ASN A 115 4.80 -15.40 -5.46
CA ASN A 115 3.73 -16.41 -5.40
C ASN A 115 2.74 -16.18 -4.24
N TYR A 116 3.21 -15.62 -3.13
CA TYR A 116 2.36 -15.20 -2.01
C TYR A 116 1.41 -14.06 -2.40
N ASP A 117 1.91 -13.02 -3.09
CA ASP A 117 1.13 -11.84 -3.49
C ASP A 117 0.09 -12.22 -4.56
N LYS A 118 0.52 -12.96 -5.59
CA LYS A 118 -0.38 -13.56 -6.61
C LYS A 118 -1.51 -14.37 -5.96
N MET A 119 -1.17 -15.20 -4.97
CA MET A 119 -2.17 -15.99 -4.24
C MET A 119 -3.11 -15.12 -3.40
N GLN A 120 -2.62 -14.05 -2.78
CA GLN A 120 -3.48 -13.10 -2.07
C GLN A 120 -4.52 -12.50 -3.01
N VAL A 121 -4.11 -12.08 -4.22
CA VAL A 121 -5.03 -11.57 -5.25
C VAL A 121 -6.11 -12.60 -5.58
N ILE A 122 -5.73 -13.86 -5.83
CA ILE A 122 -6.71 -14.94 -6.09
C ILE A 122 -7.67 -15.13 -4.93
N ILE A 123 -7.15 -15.15 -3.69
CA ILE A 123 -7.98 -15.32 -2.50
C ILE A 123 -9.03 -14.21 -2.43
N TYR A 124 -8.59 -12.95 -2.50
CA TYR A 124 -9.46 -11.79 -2.38
C TYR A 124 -10.46 -11.68 -3.55
N ALA A 125 -10.03 -11.95 -4.78
CA ALA A 125 -10.88 -11.84 -5.96
C ALA A 125 -11.89 -12.99 -6.10
N SER A 126 -11.45 -14.24 -5.89
CA SER A 126 -12.25 -15.42 -6.23
C SER A 126 -13.09 -15.94 -5.07
N PHE A 127 -12.68 -15.70 -3.82
CA PHE A 127 -13.31 -16.31 -2.63
C PHE A 127 -14.08 -15.32 -1.76
N LYS A 128 -14.65 -14.29 -2.38
CA LYS A 128 -15.51 -13.27 -1.75
C LYS A 128 -16.71 -13.86 -1.00
N HIS A 129 -17.26 -14.96 -1.51
CA HIS A 129 -18.43 -15.62 -0.95
C HIS A 129 -18.14 -17.09 -0.69
N GLY A 130 -18.19 -17.50 0.57
CA GLY A 130 -18.11 -18.91 0.96
C GLY A 130 -16.82 -19.31 1.66
N LYS A 131 -16.68 -20.62 1.87
CA LYS A 131 -15.51 -21.23 2.49
C LYS A 131 -14.70 -21.92 1.40
N PHE A 132 -13.38 -21.91 1.54
CA PHE A 132 -12.45 -22.48 0.58
C PHE A 132 -11.31 -23.23 1.27
N SER A 133 -10.75 -24.23 0.62
CA SER A 133 -9.62 -24.99 1.12
C SER A 133 -8.34 -24.63 0.37
N SER A 134 -7.21 -25.15 0.85
CA SER A 134 -5.94 -25.00 0.13
C SER A 134 -5.92 -25.71 -1.23
N LEU A 135 -6.84 -26.65 -1.48
CA LEU A 135 -7.00 -27.28 -2.78
C LEU A 135 -7.65 -26.30 -3.77
N ASP A 136 -8.79 -25.72 -3.38
CA ASP A 136 -9.52 -24.76 -4.24
C ASP A 136 -8.63 -23.58 -4.65
N VAL A 137 -7.81 -23.07 -3.73
CA VAL A 137 -6.90 -21.96 -4.04
C VAL A 137 -5.81 -22.38 -5.02
N ALA A 138 -5.29 -23.60 -4.91
CA ALA A 138 -4.27 -24.10 -5.83
C ALA A 138 -4.84 -24.24 -7.24
N GLU A 139 -6.05 -24.81 -7.38
CA GLU A 139 -6.72 -24.97 -8.67
C GLU A 139 -6.97 -23.64 -9.38
N ILE A 140 -7.50 -22.63 -8.67
CA ILE A 140 -7.76 -21.31 -9.26
C ILE A 140 -6.44 -20.58 -9.58
N TYR A 141 -5.40 -20.76 -8.75
CA TYR A 141 -4.09 -20.18 -9.01
C TYR A 141 -3.49 -20.75 -10.30
N GLU A 142 -3.55 -22.07 -10.48
CA GLU A 142 -3.10 -22.75 -11.70
C GLU A 142 -3.88 -22.28 -12.92
N ASP A 143 -5.20 -22.13 -12.81
CA ASP A 143 -6.04 -21.62 -13.89
C ASP A 143 -5.74 -20.16 -14.26
N SER A 144 -5.47 -19.32 -13.26
CA SER A 144 -5.29 -17.88 -13.46
C SER A 144 -3.89 -17.47 -13.91
N PHE A 145 -2.85 -18.18 -13.46
CA PHE A 145 -1.45 -17.85 -13.73
C PHE A 145 -0.74 -18.89 -14.60
N ASN A 146 -1.38 -20.03 -14.88
CA ASN A 146 -0.77 -21.16 -15.59
C ASN A 146 0.54 -21.64 -14.91
N GLU A 147 0.62 -21.46 -13.59
CA GLU A 147 1.76 -21.79 -12.73
C GLU A 147 1.33 -22.81 -11.66
N ASN A 148 2.09 -23.90 -11.50
CA ASN A 148 1.77 -24.92 -10.49
C ASN A 148 2.03 -24.41 -9.06
N LEU A 149 0.98 -24.34 -8.24
CA LEU A 149 1.10 -24.03 -6.81
C LEU A 149 0.84 -25.30 -5.98
N PRO A 150 1.86 -25.90 -5.35
CA PRO A 150 1.66 -27.07 -4.50
C PRO A 150 0.68 -26.78 -3.36
N LYS A 151 -0.25 -27.72 -3.10
CA LYS A 151 -1.21 -27.63 -1.98
C LYS A 151 -0.55 -27.33 -0.63
N SER A 152 0.65 -27.86 -0.38
CA SER A 152 1.43 -27.58 0.84
C SER A 152 1.87 -26.11 0.93
N THR A 153 2.23 -25.51 -0.21
CA THR A 153 2.57 -24.08 -0.32
C THR A 153 1.33 -23.23 -0.08
N ALA A 154 0.21 -23.55 -0.75
CA ALA A 154 -1.06 -22.88 -0.52
C ALA A 154 -1.50 -22.96 0.96
N SER A 155 -1.38 -24.13 1.58
CA SER A 155 -1.70 -24.30 3.01
C SER A 155 -0.81 -23.44 3.91
N THR A 156 0.49 -23.33 3.59
CA THR A 156 1.44 -22.50 4.35
C THR A 156 1.10 -21.02 4.22
N TYR A 157 0.77 -20.57 3.01
CA TYR A 157 0.42 -19.17 2.77
C TYR A 157 -0.93 -18.79 3.38
N LEU A 158 -1.94 -19.67 3.35
CA LEU A 158 -3.21 -19.46 4.06
C LEU A 158 -3.01 -19.36 5.57
N ALA A 159 -2.17 -20.23 6.13
CA ALA A 159 -1.81 -20.15 7.55
C ALA A 159 -1.13 -18.83 7.89
N ARG A 160 -0.20 -18.35 7.04
CA ARG A 160 0.44 -17.04 7.20
C ARG A 160 -0.56 -15.90 7.11
N MET A 161 -1.44 -15.86 6.11
CA MET A 161 -2.46 -14.81 5.98
C MET A 161 -3.43 -14.78 7.16
N TRP A 162 -3.76 -15.94 7.71
CA TRP A 162 -4.57 -16.04 8.92
C TRP A 162 -3.82 -15.54 10.17
N ASP A 163 -2.52 -15.88 10.29
CA ASP A 163 -1.67 -15.56 11.45
C ASP A 163 -1.14 -14.12 11.46
N ASN A 164 -1.06 -13.44 10.31
CA ASN A 164 -0.41 -12.13 10.11
C ASN A 164 -1.08 -10.93 10.84
N GLY A 165 -1.87 -11.17 11.89
CA GLY A 165 -2.40 -10.15 12.80
C GLY A 165 -3.55 -9.30 12.25
N LYS A 166 -3.71 -9.22 10.93
CA LYS A 166 -4.78 -8.45 10.28
C LYS A 166 -6.15 -9.12 10.35
N GLY A 167 -6.20 -10.42 10.61
CA GLY A 167 -7.45 -11.15 10.86
C GLY A 167 -8.43 -11.16 9.67
N HIS A 168 -7.93 -11.01 8.44
CA HIS A 168 -8.73 -10.97 7.21
C HIS A 168 -9.38 -12.32 6.86
N LEU A 169 -8.81 -13.41 7.38
CA LEU A 169 -9.31 -14.77 7.21
C LEU A 169 -9.85 -15.32 8.53
N GLU A 170 -10.90 -16.11 8.42
CA GLU A 170 -11.35 -17.05 9.44
C GLU A 170 -10.93 -18.44 9.05
N ARG A 171 -10.48 -19.24 10.02
CA ARG A 171 -10.11 -20.64 9.82
C ARG A 171 -11.11 -21.56 10.51
N TYR A 172 -11.59 -22.56 9.78
CA TYR A 172 -12.55 -23.56 10.19
C TYR A 172 -12.02 -24.97 9.90
N GLY A 173 -12.40 -25.97 10.69
CA GLY A 173 -12.06 -27.37 10.46
C GLY A 173 -10.95 -27.91 11.37
N ASN A 174 -10.40 -29.07 11.00
CA ASN A 174 -9.46 -29.82 11.82
C ASN A 174 -8.16 -30.11 11.06
N ARG A 175 -7.14 -30.67 11.72
CA ARG A 175 -5.78 -30.88 11.15
C ARG A 175 -5.74 -31.56 9.77
N SER A 176 -6.73 -32.38 9.43
CA SER A 176 -6.83 -33.08 8.14
C SER A 176 -7.44 -32.24 7.00
N GLY A 177 -7.97 -31.06 7.27
CA GLY A 177 -8.65 -30.24 6.26
C GLY A 177 -9.12 -28.90 6.83
N TYR A 178 -8.21 -27.92 6.86
CA TYR A 178 -8.60 -26.55 7.18
C TYR A 178 -9.29 -25.91 5.97
N THR A 179 -10.40 -25.27 6.26
CA THR A 179 -11.13 -24.38 5.35
C THR A 179 -11.03 -22.96 5.88
N TYR A 180 -11.02 -22.00 4.98
CA TYR A 180 -10.85 -20.59 5.27
C TYR A 180 -12.03 -19.82 4.69
N ARG A 181 -12.31 -18.66 5.26
CA ARG A 181 -13.32 -17.72 4.76
C ARG A 181 -12.79 -16.30 4.90
N LEU A 182 -13.01 -15.47 3.89
CA LEU A 182 -12.73 -14.05 3.97
C LEU A 182 -13.75 -13.35 4.85
N LYS A 183 -13.26 -12.50 5.76
CA LYS A 183 -14.09 -11.59 6.56
C LYS A 183 -14.48 -10.38 5.74
N THR A 184 -15.36 -10.57 4.77
CA THR A 184 -15.92 -9.48 3.97
C THR A 184 -16.73 -8.47 4.79
N GLU A 185 -16.95 -8.75 6.08
CA GLU A 185 -17.51 -7.80 7.05
C GLU A 185 -16.52 -6.69 7.45
N VAL A 186 -15.21 -6.89 7.21
CA VAL A 186 -14.17 -5.91 7.50
C VAL A 186 -13.99 -4.98 6.30
N LYS A 187 -14.11 -3.67 6.52
CA LYS A 187 -13.97 -2.65 5.45
C LYS A 187 -12.62 -2.72 4.71
N GLU A 188 -11.55 -3.10 5.41
CA GLU A 188 -10.23 -3.30 4.78
C GLU A 188 -10.24 -4.47 3.80
N VAL A 189 -10.86 -5.60 4.17
CA VAL A 189 -11.00 -6.78 3.31
C VAL A 189 -11.83 -6.47 2.07
N LEU A 190 -12.89 -5.67 2.20
CA LEU A 190 -13.71 -5.25 1.04
C LEU A 190 -12.90 -4.44 0.03
N ARG A 191 -12.07 -3.50 0.49
CA ARG A 191 -11.19 -2.71 -0.39
C ARG A 191 -10.16 -3.59 -1.09
N GLU A 192 -9.55 -4.52 -0.36
CA GLU A 192 -8.59 -5.47 -0.94
C GLU A 192 -9.26 -6.43 -1.93
N THR A 193 -10.53 -6.80 -1.69
CA THR A 193 -11.35 -7.62 -2.59
C THR A 193 -11.63 -6.89 -3.90
N GLU A 194 -12.11 -5.65 -3.83
CA GLU A 194 -12.38 -4.82 -5.02
C GLU A 194 -11.11 -4.64 -5.86
N ARG A 195 -10.00 -4.29 -5.21
CA ARG A 195 -8.70 -4.15 -5.86
C ARG A 195 -8.23 -5.45 -6.51
N ALA A 196 -8.42 -6.58 -5.84
CA ALA A 196 -8.03 -7.88 -6.35
C ALA A 196 -8.91 -8.34 -7.52
N GLU A 197 -10.22 -8.05 -7.49
CA GLU A 197 -11.15 -8.31 -8.59
C GLU A 197 -10.72 -7.52 -9.84
N GLU A 198 -10.37 -6.24 -9.71
CA GLU A 198 -9.83 -5.43 -10.81
C GLU A 198 -8.50 -5.99 -11.34
N LEU A 199 -7.61 -6.43 -10.43
CA LEU A 199 -6.36 -7.10 -10.77
C LEU A 199 -6.57 -8.38 -11.57
N LEU A 200 -7.42 -9.28 -11.07
CA LEU A 200 -7.67 -10.56 -11.72
C LEU A 200 -8.41 -10.39 -13.06
N ALA A 201 -9.37 -9.48 -13.14
CA ALA A 201 -10.10 -9.20 -14.37
C ALA A 201 -9.19 -8.67 -15.49
N ALA A 202 -8.26 -7.77 -15.16
CA ALA A 202 -7.32 -7.26 -16.15
C ALA A 202 -6.30 -8.29 -16.62
N ILE A 203 -5.93 -9.26 -15.77
CA ILE A 203 -5.09 -10.41 -16.16
C ILE A 203 -5.88 -11.33 -17.11
N GLN A 204 -7.11 -11.70 -16.74
CA GLN A 204 -7.93 -12.64 -17.52
C GLN A 204 -8.40 -12.07 -18.87
N MET A 205 -8.59 -10.76 -19.00
CA MET A 205 -8.98 -10.12 -20.28
C MET A 205 -7.90 -10.28 -21.38
N ARG A 206 -6.63 -10.47 -21.03
CA ARG A 206 -5.53 -10.60 -22.00
C ARG A 206 -5.22 -12.04 -22.44
N VAL A 207 -5.69 -13.06 -21.71
CA VAL A 207 -5.47 -14.48 -22.07
C VAL A 207 -6.41 -14.95 -23.19
N ARG A 208 -7.39 -14.13 -23.59
CA ARG A 208 -8.40 -14.45 -24.61
C ARG A 208 -8.16 -13.84 -26.00
N GLU A 209 -7.05 -13.14 -26.23
CA GLU A 209 -6.65 -12.63 -27.57
C GLU A 209 -5.64 -13.55 -28.27
#